data_AF-A0A7S1ECM5-F1
#
_entry.id   AF-A0A7S1ECM5-F1
#
_cell.length_a   1.000
_cell.length_b   1.000
_cell.length_c   1.000
_cell.angle_alpha   90.00
_cell.angle_beta   90.00
_cell.angle_gamma   90.00
#
_symmetry.space_group_name_H-M   'P 1'
#
loop_
_entity.id
_entity.type
_entity.pdbx_description
1 polymer ?
#
loop_
_entity_poly.entity_id
_entity_poly.type
_entity_poly.pdbx_seq_one_letter_code
_entity_poly.pdbx_strand_id
1 'polypeptide(L)'
;ANFTVVAQDSLGTDNGGVDASDPANITITVLFVNQPPVFDLANTSLFEHEGVAGGVSGFASNISMGPVGSNEVGQNVSFEVESGMFASWFVSGPSVDGVTGDLSYELAPFVNGVAELRVRAVDDGGGANKSEWNNFSLTVLPVNDAPSFVLSGNVTVFENEGLDSGDGALFVEGFALSVGAGAASDALGTESDQRTTFDVSF
;
A
#
# COMPACT_ATOMS: atom_id res chain seq x y z
N ALA A 1 23.40 17.80 34.42
CA ALA A 1 23.23 18.44 35.74
C ALA A 1 24.59 18.52 36.45
N ASN A 2 24.84 19.62 37.16
CA ASN A 2 26.08 19.79 37.93
C ASN A 2 25.78 19.54 39.41
N PHE A 3 26.62 18.75 40.05
CA PHE A 3 26.52 18.42 41.46
C PHE A 3 27.81 18.81 42.16
N THR A 4 27.68 19.23 43.41
CA THR A 4 28.81 19.54 44.29
C THR A 4 28.84 18.50 45.40
N VAL A 5 30.00 17.90 45.61
CA VAL A 5 30.23 16.85 46.61
C VAL A 5 31.27 17.35 47.61
N VAL A 6 30.96 17.21 48.90
CA VAL A 6 31.83 17.55 50.02
C VAL A 6 31.92 16.32 50.91
N ALA A 7 33.13 15.90 51.26
CA ALA A 7 33.32 14.85 52.27
C ALA A 7 33.36 15.51 53.65
N GLN A 8 32.69 14.91 54.63
CA GLN A 8 32.69 15.39 56.01
C GLN A 8 33.05 14.25 56.97
N ASP A 9 33.95 14.51 57.92
CA ASP A 9 34.28 13.56 58.97
C ASP A 9 33.40 13.75 60.22
N SER A 10 33.54 12.84 61.20
CA SER A 10 32.67 12.81 62.39
C SER A 10 33.23 13.53 63.62
N LEU A 11 34.43 14.12 63.54
CA LEU A 11 35.14 14.68 64.71
C LEU A 11 34.87 16.17 64.93
N GLY A 12 34.19 16.84 64.00
CA GLY A 12 33.74 18.24 64.14
C GLY A 12 34.86 19.27 64.07
N THR A 13 34.55 20.54 64.38
CA THR A 13 35.46 21.69 64.18
C THR A 13 36.15 22.21 65.46
N ASP A 14 36.12 21.47 66.56
CA ASP A 14 36.67 21.92 67.85
C ASP A 14 38.19 22.21 67.77
N ASN A 15 38.65 23.18 68.57
CA ASN A 15 40.04 23.69 68.56
C ASN A 15 40.54 24.21 67.20
N GLY A 16 39.64 24.64 66.31
CA GLY A 16 39.98 25.18 64.99
C GLY A 16 40.19 24.12 63.91
N GLY A 17 39.69 22.90 64.12
CA GLY A 17 39.70 21.83 63.12
C GLY A 17 38.79 22.13 61.92
N VAL A 18 39.07 21.48 60.79
CA VAL A 18 38.26 21.51 59.57
C VAL A 18 37.72 20.10 59.36
N ASP A 19 36.39 19.94 59.37
CA ASP A 19 35.73 18.65 59.24
C ASP A 19 35.20 18.38 57.82
N ALA A 20 35.25 19.37 56.93
CA ALA A 20 34.76 19.30 55.55
C ALA A 20 35.89 19.46 54.53
N SER A 21 35.87 18.65 53.46
CA SER A 21 36.77 18.84 52.32
C SER A 21 36.41 20.11 51.53
N ASP A 22 37.32 20.54 50.66
CA ASP A 22 36.94 21.47 49.60
C ASP A 22 35.83 20.85 48.71
N PRO A 23 34.89 21.65 48.19
CA PRO A 23 33.85 21.13 47.30
C PRO A 23 34.41 20.63 45.97
N ALA A 24 34.08 19.40 45.60
CA ALA A 24 34.38 18.82 44.30
C ALA A 24 33.13 18.87 43.41
N ASN A 25 33.26 19.35 42.18
CA ASN A 25 32.14 19.40 41.24
C ASN A 25 32.19 18.20 40.28
N ILE A 26 31.03 17.62 40.01
CA ILE A 26 30.83 16.59 39.00
C ILE A 26 29.66 16.98 38.09
N THR A 27 29.81 16.72 36.79
CA THR A 27 28.74 16.87 35.82
C THR A 27 28.23 15.50 35.41
N ILE A 28 26.91 15.30 35.50
CA ILE A 28 26.22 14.17 34.89
C ILE A 28 25.56 14.65 33.60
N THR A 29 25.98 14.08 32.48
CA THR A 29 25.37 14.31 31.18
C THR A 29 24.52 13.09 30.82
N VAL A 30 23.23 13.33 30.57
CA VAL A 30 22.32 12.31 30.04
C VAL A 30 22.29 12.48 28.53
N LEU A 31 22.63 11.43 27.81
CA LEU A 31 22.56 11.40 26.35
C LEU A 31 21.16 10.99 25.90
N PHE A 32 20.74 11.51 24.75
CA PHE A 32 19.49 11.12 24.12
C PHE A 32 19.61 9.71 23.51
N VAL A 33 18.50 8.96 23.53
CA VAL A 33 18.38 7.64 22.89
C VAL A 33 17.13 7.67 22.02
N ASN A 34 17.29 7.35 20.74
CA ASN A 34 16.19 7.34 19.78
C ASN A 34 15.10 6.34 20.16
N GLN A 35 13.85 6.74 19.96
CA GLN A 35 12.65 5.95 20.16
C GLN A 35 11.97 5.70 18.81
N PRO A 36 11.21 4.59 18.67
CA PRO A 36 10.50 4.30 17.44
C PRO A 36 9.49 5.38 17.05
N PRO A 37 9.29 5.62 15.74
CA PRO A 37 8.29 6.55 15.25
C PRO A 37 6.89 6.00 15.49
N VAL A 38 5.93 6.91 15.58
CA VAL A 38 4.52 6.60 15.84
C VAL A 38 3.61 7.26 14.80
N PHE A 39 2.51 6.59 14.47
CA PHE A 39 1.46 7.09 13.59
C PHE A 39 0.16 6.33 13.86
N ASP A 40 -0.96 6.93 13.49
CA ASP A 40 -2.29 6.32 13.49
C ASP A 40 -2.74 6.02 12.07
N LEU A 41 -3.39 4.88 11.87
CA LEU A 41 -3.90 4.45 10.57
C LEU A 41 -5.43 4.67 10.49
N ALA A 42 -5.89 5.44 9.50
CA ALA A 42 -7.30 5.83 9.42
C ALA A 42 -8.20 4.71 8.88
N ASN A 43 -7.79 4.07 7.77
CA ASN A 43 -8.56 3.04 7.06
C ASN A 43 -7.72 1.79 6.81
N THR A 44 -8.15 0.66 7.34
CA THR A 44 -7.46 -0.64 7.16
C THR A 44 -8.09 -1.52 6.09
N SER A 45 -9.14 -1.05 5.42
CA SER A 45 -9.82 -1.77 4.33
C SER A 45 -10.18 -0.81 3.22
N LEU A 46 -9.56 -1.01 2.06
CA LEU A 46 -9.65 -0.14 0.89
C LEU A 46 -10.35 -0.88 -0.25
N PHE A 47 -10.96 -0.11 -1.16
CA PHE A 47 -11.68 -0.64 -2.32
C PHE A 47 -11.31 0.18 -3.54
N GLU A 48 -10.87 -0.50 -4.60
CA GLU A 48 -10.59 0.11 -5.90
C GLU A 48 -10.96 -0.84 -7.03
N HIS A 49 -11.05 -0.30 -8.24
CA HIS A 49 -11.10 -1.11 -9.46
C HIS A 49 -9.69 -1.46 -9.94
N GLU A 50 -9.56 -2.54 -10.70
CA GLU A 50 -8.28 -2.90 -11.32
C GLU A 50 -7.82 -1.89 -12.38
N GLY A 51 -6.52 -1.89 -12.71
CA GLY A 51 -5.98 -1.08 -13.80
C GLY A 51 -6.05 0.43 -13.60
N VAL A 52 -6.34 0.92 -12.38
CA VAL A 52 -6.44 2.35 -12.07
C VAL A 52 -5.35 2.80 -11.09
N ALA A 53 -5.03 4.10 -11.14
CA ALA A 53 -4.32 4.78 -10.06
C ALA A 53 -5.29 5.03 -8.90
N GLY A 54 -4.86 4.67 -7.68
CA GLY A 54 -5.63 4.80 -6.45
C GLY A 54 -4.83 5.47 -5.34
N GLY A 55 -5.54 5.86 -4.28
CA GLY A 55 -4.89 6.50 -3.14
C GLY A 55 -5.86 6.91 -2.04
N VAL A 56 -5.32 7.13 -0.85
CA VAL A 56 -6.09 7.50 0.34
C VAL A 56 -5.38 8.66 1.01
N SER A 57 -6.05 9.82 1.02
CA SER A 57 -5.50 10.97 1.73
C SER A 57 -5.63 10.81 3.24
N GLY A 58 -4.58 11.18 3.98
CA GLY A 58 -4.51 10.98 5.42
C GLY A 58 -4.59 9.51 5.83
N PHE A 59 -4.07 8.60 4.99
CA PHE A 59 -4.00 7.17 5.29
C PHE A 59 -3.27 6.92 6.61
N ALA A 60 -2.11 7.57 6.79
CA ALA A 60 -1.42 7.73 8.06
C ALA A 60 -1.66 9.14 8.61
N SER A 61 -1.83 9.24 9.93
CA SER A 61 -2.04 10.50 10.64
C SER A 61 -1.26 10.48 11.96
N ASN A 62 -1.20 11.62 12.65
CA ASN A 62 -0.43 11.76 13.91
C ASN A 62 1.01 11.23 13.79
N ILE A 63 1.63 11.47 12.63
CA ILE A 63 2.99 11.01 12.32
C ILE A 63 3.98 11.77 13.19
N SER A 64 4.79 11.04 13.96
CA SER A 64 5.81 11.60 14.84
C SER A 64 7.06 10.73 14.84
N MET A 65 8.21 11.39 15.01
CA MET A 65 9.55 10.80 15.08
C MET A 65 9.67 9.83 16.26
N GLY A 66 8.86 10.06 17.30
CA GLY A 66 8.67 9.13 18.40
C GLY A 66 7.59 9.60 19.37
N PRO A 67 7.48 8.96 20.56
CA PRO A 67 6.43 9.23 21.52
C PRO A 67 6.42 10.69 22.04
N VAL A 68 5.25 11.16 22.47
CA VAL A 68 5.10 12.52 23.02
C VAL A 68 6.10 12.75 24.16
N GLY A 69 6.90 13.82 24.05
CA GLY A 69 7.91 14.19 25.03
C GLY A 69 9.31 13.67 24.73
N SER A 70 9.51 12.95 23.62
CA SER A 70 10.85 12.63 23.10
C SER A 70 11.56 13.91 22.61
N ASN A 71 12.89 13.94 22.74
CA ASN A 71 13.72 15.04 22.25
C ASN A 71 14.37 14.68 20.92
N GLU A 72 13.53 14.35 19.94
CA GLU A 72 13.92 13.83 18.61
C GLU A 72 13.82 14.89 17.50
N VAL A 73 13.69 16.16 17.89
CA VAL A 73 13.44 17.28 16.96
C VAL A 73 14.44 17.28 15.81
N GLY A 74 13.91 17.27 14.58
CA GLY A 74 14.69 17.35 13.34
C GLY A 74 14.93 16.02 12.64
N GLN A 75 14.43 14.91 13.19
CA GLN A 75 14.35 13.65 12.46
C GLN A 75 13.23 13.68 11.42
N ASN A 76 13.40 12.91 10.34
CA ASN A 76 12.40 12.74 9.31
C ASN A 76 11.79 11.35 9.38
N VAL A 77 10.47 11.27 9.20
CA VAL A 77 9.75 10.00 9.11
C VAL A 77 9.51 9.65 7.64
N SER A 78 9.68 8.37 7.32
CA SER A 78 9.36 7.73 6.05
C SER A 78 8.56 6.47 6.32
N PHE A 79 7.97 5.86 5.28
CA PHE A 79 7.19 4.64 5.42
C PHE A 79 7.75 3.51 4.55
N GLU A 80 7.77 2.31 5.12
CA GLU A 80 7.98 1.07 4.39
C GLU A 80 6.63 0.38 4.24
N VAL A 81 6.25 0.04 3.00
CA VAL A 81 5.05 -0.74 2.70
C VAL A 81 5.46 -2.07 2.06
N GLU A 82 4.85 -3.16 2.49
CA GLU A 82 5.13 -4.50 1.98
C GLU A 82 3.86 -5.16 1.44
N SER A 83 3.90 -5.50 0.15
CA SER A 83 2.80 -6.15 -0.58
C SER A 83 2.92 -7.68 -0.64
N GLY A 84 4.03 -8.25 -0.18
CA GLY A 84 4.27 -9.70 -0.16
C GLY A 84 4.03 -10.36 -1.53
N MET A 85 3.14 -11.37 -1.57
CA MET A 85 2.79 -12.09 -2.81
C MET A 85 1.98 -11.25 -3.82
N PHE A 86 1.45 -10.10 -3.39
CA PHE A 86 0.66 -9.19 -4.22
C PHE A 86 1.52 -8.11 -4.90
N ALA A 87 2.85 -8.21 -4.86
CA ALA A 87 3.74 -7.23 -5.48
C ALA A 87 3.44 -7.03 -6.98
N SER A 88 3.04 -8.09 -7.70
CA SER A 88 2.67 -8.00 -9.12
C SER A 88 1.32 -7.32 -9.39
N TRP A 89 0.54 -6.98 -8.35
CA TRP A 89 -0.71 -6.23 -8.50
C TRP A 89 -0.46 -4.74 -8.71
N PHE A 90 0.76 -4.26 -8.45
CA PHE A 90 1.09 -2.84 -8.51
C PHE A 90 2.04 -2.55 -9.66
N VAL A 91 1.62 -1.67 -10.57
CA VAL A 91 2.49 -1.06 -11.59
C VAL A 91 3.44 -0.07 -10.92
N SER A 92 2.94 0.66 -9.91
CA SER A 92 3.72 1.54 -9.05
C SER A 92 3.15 1.59 -7.62
N GLY A 93 4.00 1.91 -6.64
CA GLY A 93 3.63 1.84 -5.23
C GLY A 93 3.42 0.41 -4.73
N PRO A 94 2.69 0.21 -3.61
CA PRO A 94 2.12 1.23 -2.73
C PRO A 94 3.18 2.02 -1.97
N SER A 95 2.96 3.33 -1.81
CA SER A 95 3.84 4.24 -1.07
C SER A 95 3.04 5.20 -0.20
N VAL A 96 3.55 5.50 0.99
CA VAL A 96 2.94 6.49 1.91
C VAL A 96 3.89 7.67 2.08
N ASP A 97 3.37 8.88 1.92
CA ASP A 97 4.14 10.11 2.14
C ASP A 97 4.42 10.32 3.64
N GLY A 98 5.68 10.55 4.00
CA GLY A 98 6.13 10.69 5.39
C GLY A 98 5.65 11.96 6.10
N VAL A 99 5.13 12.94 5.37
CA VAL A 99 4.71 14.24 5.89
C VAL A 99 3.19 14.38 5.85
N THR A 100 2.56 14.12 4.69
CA THR A 100 1.12 14.23 4.54
C THR A 100 0.39 12.97 4.99
N GLY A 101 1.08 11.82 4.99
CA GLY A 101 0.49 10.53 5.30
C GLY A 101 -0.41 9.98 4.20
N ASP A 102 -0.36 10.53 2.98
CA ASP A 102 -1.17 10.07 1.86
C ASP A 102 -0.60 8.77 1.28
N LEU A 103 -1.47 7.78 1.05
CA LEU A 103 -1.15 6.55 0.34
C LEU A 103 -1.40 6.72 -1.17
N SER A 104 -0.48 6.24 -2.00
CA SER A 104 -0.62 6.21 -3.46
C SER A 104 -0.16 4.89 -4.06
N TYR A 105 -0.84 4.43 -5.11
CA TYR A 105 -0.49 3.24 -5.89
C TYR A 105 -1.13 3.26 -7.27
N GLU A 106 -0.65 2.39 -8.16
CA GLU A 106 -1.26 2.12 -9.46
C GLU A 106 -1.43 0.62 -9.62
N LEU A 107 -2.66 0.16 -9.80
CA LEU A 107 -2.98 -1.25 -9.95
C LEU A 107 -2.74 -1.72 -11.37
N ALA A 108 -2.22 -2.94 -11.52
CA ALA A 108 -2.14 -3.62 -12.78
C ALA A 108 -3.56 -3.94 -13.32
N PRO A 109 -3.77 -3.96 -14.64
CA PRO A 109 -4.98 -4.51 -15.21
C PRO A 109 -5.12 -6.01 -14.89
N PHE A 110 -6.35 -6.51 -14.89
CA PHE A 110 -6.70 -7.94 -14.76
C PHE A 110 -6.36 -8.57 -13.39
N VAL A 111 -6.19 -7.75 -12.35
CA VAL A 111 -5.98 -8.22 -10.98
C VAL A 111 -7.23 -7.95 -10.15
N ASN A 112 -7.68 -8.95 -9.40
CA ASN A 112 -8.87 -8.83 -8.59
C ASN A 112 -8.78 -9.72 -7.34
N GLY A 113 -9.58 -9.38 -6.33
CA GLY A 113 -9.61 -10.06 -5.04
C GLY A 113 -9.13 -9.18 -3.90
N VAL A 114 -8.62 -9.79 -2.83
CA VAL A 114 -8.18 -9.08 -1.63
C VAL A 114 -6.66 -9.25 -1.46
N ALA A 115 -5.94 -8.13 -1.49
CA ALA A 115 -4.52 -8.07 -1.13
C ALA A 115 -4.37 -7.69 0.34
N GLU A 116 -3.62 -8.50 1.09
CA GLU A 116 -3.24 -8.21 2.47
C GLU A 116 -1.85 -7.59 2.48
N LEU A 117 -1.75 -6.35 2.98
CA LEU A 117 -0.53 -5.54 3.00
C LEU A 117 -0.19 -5.12 4.41
N ARG A 118 1.05 -4.65 4.60
CA ARG A 118 1.48 -4.05 5.86
C ARG A 118 2.34 -2.81 5.66
N VAL A 119 2.28 -1.91 6.61
CA VAL A 119 2.99 -0.62 6.63
C VAL A 119 3.64 -0.37 8.00
N ARG A 120 4.81 0.25 8.00
CA ARG A 120 5.46 0.77 9.21
C ARG A 120 6.15 2.10 8.93
N ALA A 121 6.28 2.93 9.96
CA ALA A 121 7.06 4.14 9.93
C ALA A 121 8.54 3.85 10.25
N VAL A 122 9.44 4.64 9.65
CA VAL A 122 10.88 4.59 9.85
C VAL A 122 11.43 6.01 9.97
N ASP A 123 12.16 6.30 11.03
CA ASP A 123 12.88 7.57 11.21
C ASP A 123 14.38 7.45 10.88
N ASP A 124 15.07 8.59 10.82
CA ASP A 124 16.51 8.72 10.56
C ASP A 124 17.37 8.97 11.83
N GLY A 125 16.80 8.83 13.02
CA GLY A 125 17.46 9.01 14.32
C GLY A 125 18.43 7.90 14.73
N GLY A 126 18.46 6.80 13.99
CA GLY A 126 19.30 5.62 14.27
C GLY A 126 18.81 4.80 15.47
N GLY A 127 19.42 3.64 15.74
CA GLY A 127 18.98 2.78 16.84
C GLY A 127 17.58 2.19 16.63
N ALA A 128 16.67 2.45 17.56
CA ALA A 128 15.28 1.96 17.49
C ALA A 128 14.43 2.85 16.57
N ASN A 129 14.69 2.80 15.26
CA ASN A 129 14.14 3.75 14.29
C ASN A 129 12.95 3.23 13.48
N LYS A 130 12.29 2.15 13.93
CA LYS A 130 11.21 1.49 13.19
C LYS A 130 10.02 1.23 14.09
N SER A 131 8.82 1.61 13.65
CA SER A 131 7.59 1.26 14.33
C SER A 131 7.27 -0.23 14.17
N GLU A 132 6.30 -0.71 14.94
CA GLU A 132 5.65 -1.98 14.67
C GLU A 132 4.90 -1.94 13.32
N TRP A 133 4.68 -3.13 12.75
CA TRP A 133 3.90 -3.28 11.52
C TRP A 133 2.41 -3.15 11.79
N ASN A 134 1.70 -2.41 10.93
CA ASN A 134 0.25 -2.33 10.87
C ASN A 134 -0.25 -2.96 9.57
N ASN A 135 -1.30 -3.79 9.65
CA ASN A 135 -1.87 -4.45 8.47
C ASN A 135 -3.05 -3.66 7.91
N PHE A 136 -3.23 -3.71 6.59
CA PHE A 136 -4.41 -3.22 5.89
C PHE A 136 -4.69 -4.07 4.65
N SER A 137 -5.95 -4.11 4.22
CA SER A 137 -6.39 -4.84 3.05
C SER A 137 -6.82 -3.91 1.92
N LEU A 138 -6.55 -4.32 0.69
CA LEU A 138 -7.02 -3.68 -0.54
C LEU A 138 -7.86 -4.69 -1.32
N THR A 139 -9.16 -4.41 -1.42
CA THR A 139 -10.07 -5.18 -2.28
C THR A 139 -10.08 -4.55 -3.66
N VAL A 140 -9.62 -5.31 -4.66
CA VAL A 140 -9.64 -4.92 -6.06
C VAL A 140 -10.82 -5.59 -6.75
N LEU A 141 -11.70 -4.74 -7.30
CA LEU A 141 -12.87 -5.15 -8.05
C LEU A 141 -12.53 -5.29 -9.54
N PRO A 142 -12.98 -6.37 -10.20
CA PRO A 142 -12.81 -6.52 -11.64
C PRO A 142 -13.57 -5.42 -12.39
N VAL A 143 -13.10 -5.08 -13.58
CA VAL A 143 -13.74 -4.19 -14.54
C VAL A 143 -14.25 -5.04 -15.69
N ASN A 144 -15.49 -4.78 -16.12
CA ASN A 144 -16.08 -5.52 -17.24
C ASN A 144 -15.42 -5.11 -18.56
N ASP A 145 -14.93 -6.09 -19.31
CA ASP A 145 -14.31 -5.88 -20.62
C ASP A 145 -15.30 -5.99 -21.78
N ALA A 146 -15.00 -5.32 -22.90
CA ALA A 146 -15.84 -5.38 -24.09
C ALA A 146 -15.66 -6.72 -24.83
N PRO A 147 -16.75 -7.31 -25.36
CA PRO A 147 -16.65 -8.51 -26.19
C PRO A 147 -15.93 -8.22 -27.51
N SER A 148 -15.33 -9.26 -28.09
CA SER A 148 -14.62 -9.18 -29.37
C SER A 148 -15.00 -10.34 -30.29
N PHE A 149 -14.92 -10.10 -31.60
CA PHE A 149 -15.07 -11.13 -32.63
C PHE A 149 -14.40 -10.67 -33.93
N VAL A 150 -14.14 -11.62 -34.83
CA VAL A 150 -13.62 -11.37 -36.17
C VAL A 150 -14.57 -11.97 -37.19
N LEU A 151 -14.98 -11.20 -38.20
CA LEU A 151 -15.76 -11.74 -39.31
C LEU A 151 -14.85 -12.55 -40.25
N SER A 152 -15.35 -13.69 -40.75
CA SER A 152 -14.62 -14.49 -41.75
C SER A 152 -14.51 -13.80 -43.12
N GLY A 153 -15.30 -12.75 -43.34
CA GLY A 153 -15.22 -11.88 -44.51
C GLY A 153 -16.59 -11.59 -45.11
N ASN A 154 -16.59 -10.94 -46.26
CA ASN A 154 -17.81 -10.74 -47.04
C ASN A 154 -18.27 -12.07 -47.64
N VAL A 155 -19.56 -12.34 -47.55
CA VAL A 155 -20.18 -13.51 -48.17
C VAL A 155 -20.79 -13.08 -49.49
N THR A 156 -20.43 -13.76 -50.58
CA THR A 156 -21.09 -13.61 -51.88
C THR A 156 -21.90 -14.86 -52.13
N VAL A 157 -23.19 -14.70 -52.44
CA VAL A 157 -24.06 -15.81 -52.77
C VAL A 157 -24.81 -15.61 -54.07
N PHE A 158 -25.11 -16.71 -54.74
CA PHE A 158 -26.03 -16.71 -55.87
C PHE A 158 -27.48 -16.67 -55.38
N GLU A 159 -28.38 -16.14 -56.21
CA GLU A 159 -29.81 -16.01 -55.88
C GLU A 159 -30.50 -17.35 -55.53
N ASN A 160 -29.89 -18.47 -55.90
CA ASN A 160 -30.41 -19.81 -55.71
C ASN A 160 -29.59 -20.69 -54.73
N GLU A 161 -28.59 -20.14 -54.03
CA GLU A 161 -27.87 -20.90 -53.00
C GLU A 161 -28.75 -21.13 -51.75
N GLY A 162 -28.61 -22.31 -51.11
CA GLY A 162 -29.41 -22.70 -49.95
C GLY A 162 -30.83 -23.19 -50.26
N LEU A 163 -31.23 -23.24 -51.54
CA LEU A 163 -32.52 -23.83 -51.93
C LEU A 163 -32.54 -25.37 -51.89
N ASP A 164 -31.36 -26.01 -51.88
CA ASP A 164 -31.22 -27.47 -51.82
C ASP A 164 -31.51 -28.05 -50.41
N SER A 165 -31.42 -27.23 -49.35
CA SER A 165 -31.81 -27.60 -47.98
C SER A 165 -33.30 -27.46 -47.69
N GLY A 166 -34.08 -26.91 -48.65
CA GLY A 166 -35.55 -26.81 -48.57
C GLY A 166 -36.10 -25.70 -47.66
N ASP A 167 -35.23 -24.95 -46.97
CA ASP A 167 -35.59 -23.84 -46.08
C ASP A 167 -35.21 -22.47 -46.61
N GLY A 168 -34.44 -22.39 -47.71
CA GLY A 168 -33.95 -21.14 -48.28
C GLY A 168 -32.96 -20.40 -47.38
N ALA A 169 -32.43 -21.07 -46.35
CA ALA A 169 -31.46 -20.50 -45.45
C ALA A 169 -30.05 -20.73 -45.99
N LEU A 170 -29.24 -19.68 -45.99
CA LEU A 170 -27.81 -19.81 -46.20
C LEU A 170 -27.13 -20.06 -44.85
N PHE A 171 -26.46 -21.20 -44.72
CA PHE A 171 -25.57 -21.45 -43.58
C PHE A 171 -24.13 -21.10 -43.93
N VAL A 172 -23.57 -20.11 -43.24
CA VAL A 172 -22.15 -19.72 -43.39
C VAL A 172 -21.41 -20.21 -42.15
N GLU A 173 -20.74 -21.35 -42.28
CA GLU A 173 -19.92 -21.90 -41.20
C GLU A 173 -18.80 -20.92 -40.84
N GLY A 174 -18.64 -20.66 -39.53
CA GLY A 174 -17.57 -19.78 -39.04
C GLY A 174 -17.73 -18.32 -39.46
N PHE A 175 -18.97 -17.82 -39.65
CA PHE A 175 -19.20 -16.40 -39.99
C PHE A 175 -18.57 -15.42 -38.98
N ALA A 176 -18.75 -15.70 -37.68
CA ALA A 176 -18.04 -15.03 -36.60
C ALA A 176 -17.01 -15.99 -36.01
N LEU A 177 -15.75 -15.57 -36.02
CA LEU A 177 -14.60 -16.26 -35.48
C LEU A 177 -14.12 -15.55 -34.22
N SER A 178 -13.38 -16.28 -33.37
CA SER A 178 -12.75 -15.73 -32.17
C SER A 178 -13.71 -14.93 -31.28
N VAL A 179 -14.96 -15.38 -31.15
CA VAL A 179 -15.96 -14.74 -30.29
C VAL A 179 -15.51 -14.89 -28.84
N GLY A 180 -15.19 -13.76 -28.21
CA GLY A 180 -14.79 -13.68 -26.80
C GLY A 180 -15.67 -12.68 -26.06
N ALA A 181 -16.01 -13.00 -24.82
CA ALA A 181 -16.84 -12.12 -23.99
C ALA A 181 -16.09 -10.90 -23.43
N GLY A 182 -14.76 -10.95 -23.39
CA GLY A 182 -13.86 -9.93 -22.86
C GLY A 182 -12.42 -10.45 -22.82
N ALA A 183 -11.45 -9.68 -22.31
CA ALA A 183 -10.11 -10.20 -22.10
C ALA A 183 -10.14 -11.21 -20.93
N ALA A 184 -9.81 -12.48 -21.20
CA ALA A 184 -9.90 -13.57 -20.22
C ALA A 184 -8.81 -13.55 -19.13
N SER A 185 -8.21 -12.39 -18.86
CA SER A 185 -6.95 -12.29 -18.10
C SER A 185 -7.11 -12.24 -16.59
N ASP A 186 -8.32 -12.27 -16.04
CA ASP A 186 -8.51 -12.20 -14.60
C ASP A 186 -8.46 -13.59 -13.92
N ALA A 187 -7.84 -13.66 -12.74
CA ALA A 187 -7.59 -14.91 -12.02
C ALA A 187 -8.88 -15.58 -11.50
N LEU A 188 -10.02 -14.90 -11.58
CA LEU A 188 -11.34 -15.38 -11.16
C LEU A 188 -12.30 -15.65 -12.33
N GLY A 189 -11.86 -15.45 -13.59
CA GLY A 189 -12.67 -15.77 -14.78
C GLY A 189 -13.96 -14.96 -14.89
N THR A 190 -14.00 -13.72 -14.41
CA THR A 190 -15.22 -12.90 -14.37
C THR A 190 -15.81 -12.63 -15.76
N GLU A 191 -14.97 -12.72 -16.80
CA GLU A 191 -15.38 -12.65 -18.20
C GLU A 191 -15.72 -14.03 -18.81
N SER A 192 -15.27 -15.13 -18.22
CA SER A 192 -15.39 -16.47 -18.82
C SER A 192 -16.80 -17.07 -18.79
N ASP A 193 -17.65 -16.61 -17.87
CA ASP A 193 -19.04 -17.05 -17.72
C ASP A 193 -20.06 -16.08 -18.37
N GLN A 194 -19.58 -15.00 -18.99
CA GLN A 194 -20.44 -14.04 -19.67
C GLN A 194 -20.98 -14.58 -20.99
N ARG A 195 -22.22 -14.22 -21.32
CA ARG A 195 -22.84 -14.56 -22.62
C ARG A 195 -22.73 -13.40 -23.59
N THR A 196 -22.18 -13.67 -24.77
CA THR A 196 -22.17 -12.74 -25.90
C THR A 196 -23.42 -12.94 -26.77
N THR A 197 -24.06 -11.84 -27.17
CA THR A 197 -25.18 -11.85 -28.13
C THR A 197 -24.85 -10.97 -29.33
N PHE A 198 -25.30 -11.37 -30.52
CA PHE A 198 -25.22 -10.56 -31.72
C PHE A 198 -26.57 -9.90 -31.98
N ASP A 199 -26.55 -8.59 -32.24
CA ASP A 199 -27.71 -7.87 -32.77
C ASP A 199 -27.49 -7.61 -34.26
N VAL A 200 -28.50 -7.91 -35.08
CA VAL A 200 -28.45 -7.79 -36.54
C VAL A 200 -29.62 -6.93 -36.98
N SER A 201 -29.32 -5.71 -37.39
CA SER A 201 -30.30 -4.74 -37.89
C SER A 201 -30.21 -4.58 -39.41
N PHE A 202 -31.36 -4.37 -40.07
CA PHE A 202 -31.50 -4.11 -41.51
C PHE A 202 -32.00 -2.70 -41.78
#